data_AF-A0A8J8BZK5-F1
#
_entry.id   AF-A0A8J8BZK5-F1
#
_cell.length_a   1.000
_cell.length_b   1.000
_cell.length_c   1.000
_cell.angle_alpha   90.00
_cell.angle_beta   90.00
_cell.angle_gamma   90.00
#
_symmetry.space_group_name_H-M   'P 1'
#
loop_
_entity.id
_entity.type
_entity.pdbx_description
1 polymer ?
#
loop_
_entity_poly.entity_id
_entity_poly.type
_entity_poly.pdbx_seq_one_letter_code
_entity_poly.pdbx_strand_id
1 'polypeptide(L)'
;MNQKAHITGGILLAAAVMIAGIPPLTASFVVFGGMFNDVDHVDIPLSSQGVHRKLLHNIYVIGLFLALSIKYPPLFYWALGMFLHNVMDMFSGAPVYLLWPISHEGEHIGVGGWGVPNKSIFSFPVGVVIAVLFSTAYLVATGHLG
;
A
#
# COMPACT_ATOMS: atom_id res chain seq x y z
N MET A 1 -0.94 8.13 -6.02
CA MET A 1 -1.83 9.12 -5.36
C MET A 1 -0.99 10.24 -4.77
N ASN A 2 -1.59 11.18 -4.04
CA ASN A 2 -0.86 12.10 -3.18
C ASN A 2 -0.25 11.30 -2.01
N GLN A 3 1.07 11.41 -1.78
CA GLN A 3 1.77 10.81 -0.63
C GLN A 3 1.06 11.05 0.71
N LYS A 4 0.41 12.21 0.86
CA LYS A 4 -0.43 12.53 2.03
C LYS A 4 -1.57 11.53 2.23
N ALA A 5 -2.21 11.07 1.15
CA ALA A 5 -3.29 10.08 1.24
C ALA A 5 -2.75 8.71 1.67
N HIS A 6 -1.56 8.30 1.20
CA HIS A 6 -0.93 7.05 1.61
C HIS A 6 -0.56 7.05 3.10
N ILE A 7 0.08 8.13 3.56
CA ILE A 7 0.40 8.32 4.98
C ILE A 7 -0.87 8.32 5.84
N THR A 8 -1.89 9.08 5.41
CA THR A 8 -3.19 9.13 6.12
C THR A 8 -3.84 7.75 6.17
N GLY A 9 -3.82 7.02 5.05
CA GLY A 9 -4.39 5.67 5.01
C GLY A 9 -3.66 4.69 5.91
N GLY A 10 -2.32 4.74 5.93
CA GLY A 10 -1.51 3.94 6.86
C GLY A 10 -1.82 4.24 8.33
N ILE A 11 -2.00 5.52 8.68
CA ILE A 11 -2.38 5.93 10.05
C ILE A 11 -3.78 5.41 10.42
N LEU A 12 -4.75 5.52 9.51
CA LEU A 12 -6.11 5.03 9.73
C LEU A 12 -6.13 3.51 9.97
N LEU A 13 -5.38 2.76 9.16
CA LEU A 13 -5.29 1.31 9.33
C LEU A 13 -4.50 0.93 10.59
N ALA A 14 -3.42 1.64 10.92
CA ALA A 14 -2.71 1.44 12.18
C ALA A 14 -3.64 1.68 13.39
N ALA A 15 -4.49 2.72 13.33
CA ALA A 15 -5.49 2.96 14.36
C ALA A 15 -6.51 1.82 14.48
N ALA A 16 -7.01 1.30 13.36
CA ALA A 16 -7.89 0.12 13.36
C ALA A 16 -7.18 -1.13 13.93
N VAL A 17 -5.92 -1.35 13.58
CA VAL A 17 -5.10 -2.43 14.14
C VAL A 17 -4.91 -2.27 15.65
N MET A 18 -4.70 -1.05 16.16
CA MET A 18 -4.63 -0.77 17.59
C MET A 18 -5.97 -1.01 18.31
N ILE A 19 -7.09 -0.61 17.70
CA ILE A 19 -8.43 -0.90 18.22
C ILE A 19 -8.66 -2.41 18.34
N ALA A 20 -8.11 -3.19 17.40
CA ALA A 20 -8.13 -4.66 17.44
C ALA A 20 -7.15 -5.29 18.45
N GLY A 21 -6.59 -4.49 19.38
CA GLY A 21 -5.78 -4.97 20.50
C GLY A 21 -4.28 -5.11 20.22
N ILE A 22 -3.79 -4.67 19.06
CA ILE A 22 -2.38 -4.77 18.71
C ILE A 22 -1.58 -3.60 19.32
N PRO A 23 -0.41 -3.86 19.96
CA PRO A 23 0.38 -2.80 20.57
C PRO A 23 0.80 -1.70 19.57
N PRO A 24 0.87 -0.42 19.99
CA PRO A 24 1.17 0.70 19.11
C PRO A 24 2.46 0.53 18.29
N LEU A 25 3.51 -0.01 18.91
CA LEU A 25 4.77 -0.28 18.21
C LEU A 25 4.57 -1.27 17.05
N THR A 26 3.81 -2.34 17.26
CA THR A 26 3.53 -3.32 16.20
C THR A 26 2.60 -2.73 15.14
N ALA A 27 1.57 -2.00 15.55
CA ALA A 27 0.66 -1.32 14.62
C ALA A 27 1.36 -0.28 13.73
N SER A 28 2.41 0.39 14.24
CA SER A 28 3.19 1.35 13.47
C SER A 28 3.87 0.76 12.22
N PHE A 29 4.09 -0.57 12.19
CA PHE A 29 4.61 -1.25 11.01
C PHE A 29 3.67 -1.12 9.81
N VAL A 30 2.37 -0.91 10.02
CA VAL A 30 1.42 -0.59 8.93
C VAL A 30 1.82 0.70 8.23
N VAL A 31 2.14 1.74 9.01
CA VAL A 31 2.52 3.06 8.45
C VAL A 31 3.84 2.94 7.71
N PHE A 32 4.84 2.28 8.32
CA PHE A 32 6.14 2.09 7.68
C PHE A 32 6.05 1.24 6.41
N GLY A 33 5.26 0.16 6.43
CA GLY A 33 4.99 -0.66 5.25
C GLY A 33 4.29 0.11 4.13
N GLY A 34 3.30 0.95 4.46
CA GLY A 34 2.67 1.82 3.47
C GLY A 34 3.65 2.82 2.86
N MET A 35 4.48 3.46 3.69
CA MET A 35 5.51 4.39 3.22
C MET A 35 6.65 3.71 2.45
N PHE A 36 6.87 2.41 2.67
CA PHE A 36 7.93 1.66 1.99
C PHE A 36 7.75 1.71 0.47
N ASN A 37 6.51 1.68 -0.01
CA ASN A 37 6.23 1.74 -1.45
C ASN A 37 6.54 3.12 -2.06
N ASP A 38 6.50 4.17 -1.24
CA ASP A 38 6.84 5.56 -1.57
C ASP A 38 8.29 5.92 -1.19
N VAL A 39 9.17 4.92 -0.92
CA VAL A 39 10.61 5.19 -0.78
C VAL A 39 11.13 5.65 -2.15
N ASP A 40 11.13 6.98 -2.31
CA ASP A 40 11.44 7.66 -3.55
C ASP A 40 12.94 7.55 -3.89
N HIS A 41 13.18 7.24 -5.16
CA HIS A 41 14.45 7.42 -5.88
C HIS A 41 15.71 6.90 -5.17
N VAL A 42 15.92 5.59 -5.18
CA VAL A 42 17.32 5.11 -5.23
C VAL A 42 17.89 5.64 -6.54
N ASP A 43 18.83 6.60 -6.46
CA ASP A 43 19.52 7.26 -7.57
C ASP A 43 20.27 6.24 -8.44
N ILE A 44 19.51 5.50 -9.25
CA ILE A 44 20.05 4.67 -10.33
C ILE A 44 19.96 5.53 -11.58
N PRO A 45 21.10 6.07 -12.07
CA PRO A 45 21.10 7.05 -13.13
C PRO A 45 20.47 6.47 -14.41
N LEU A 46 19.58 7.27 -15.02
CA LEU A 46 18.97 7.12 -16.35
C LEU A 46 17.64 6.34 -16.51
N SER A 47 16.97 5.82 -15.46
CA SER A 47 15.61 5.22 -15.60
C SER A 47 14.67 5.26 -14.37
N SER A 48 14.99 6.05 -13.33
CA SER A 48 14.63 5.79 -11.93
C SER A 48 13.18 6.04 -11.45
N GLN A 49 12.32 6.76 -12.18
CA GLN A 49 10.89 6.89 -11.76
C GLN A 49 10.03 5.67 -12.09
N GLY A 50 10.40 4.87 -13.09
CA GLY A 50 9.64 3.67 -13.46
C GLY A 50 10.00 2.46 -12.60
N VAL A 51 11.28 2.34 -12.21
CA VAL A 51 11.82 1.15 -11.54
C VAL A 51 11.32 1.00 -10.11
N HIS A 52 11.25 2.08 -9.33
CA HIS A 52 10.73 2.00 -7.95
C HIS A 52 9.26 1.53 -7.92
N ARG A 53 8.43 2.05 -8.84
CA ARG A 53 7.02 1.61 -8.95
C ARG A 53 6.93 0.17 -9.40
N LYS A 54 7.75 -0.24 -10.38
CA LYS A 54 7.81 -1.63 -10.83
C LYS A 54 8.23 -2.60 -9.71
N LEU A 55 9.15 -2.18 -8.85
CA LEU A 55 9.70 -3.00 -7.79
C LEU A 55 8.77 -3.05 -6.57
N LEU A 56 8.33 -1.90 -6.06
CA LEU A 56 7.68 -1.79 -4.75
C LEU A 56 6.16 -1.83 -4.83
N HIS A 57 5.57 -1.50 -5.98
CA HIS A 57 4.12 -1.62 -6.21
C HIS A 57 3.79 -2.96 -6.85
N ASN A 58 4.27 -4.03 -6.20
CA ASN A 58 4.38 -5.37 -6.73
C ASN A 58 3.88 -6.40 -5.71
N ILE A 59 3.10 -7.40 -6.15
CA ILE A 59 2.54 -8.42 -5.25
C ILE A 59 3.60 -9.36 -4.68
N TYR A 60 4.70 -9.59 -5.38
CA TYR A 60 5.79 -10.45 -4.93
C TYR A 60 6.51 -9.87 -3.72
N VAL A 61 6.66 -8.54 -3.64
CA VAL A 61 7.26 -7.89 -2.46
C VAL A 61 6.34 -8.00 -1.25
N ILE A 62 5.02 -7.84 -1.44
CA ILE A 62 4.03 -8.09 -0.38
C ILE A 62 4.12 -9.56 0.08
N GLY A 63 4.16 -10.50 -0.87
CA GLY A 63 4.29 -11.93 -0.60
C GLY A 63 5.56 -12.29 0.16
N LEU A 64 6.68 -11.63 -0.14
CA LEU A 64 7.93 -11.79 0.58
C LEU A 64 7.80 -11.38 2.05
N PHE A 65 7.23 -10.22 2.35
CA PHE A 65 7.03 -9.79 3.74
C PHE A 65 6.01 -10.66 4.49
N LEU A 66 4.96 -11.15 3.81
CA LEU A 66 4.06 -12.15 4.37
C LEU A 66 4.78 -13.46 4.70
N ALA A 67 5.64 -13.95 3.82
CA ALA A 67 6.43 -15.16 4.09
C ALA A 67 7.40 -14.95 5.27
N LEU A 68 8.08 -13.80 5.32
CA LEU A 68 8.95 -13.45 6.44
C LEU A 68 8.19 -13.31 7.76
N SER A 69 6.90 -12.97 7.72
CA SER A 69 6.06 -12.83 8.93
C SER A 69 5.91 -14.14 9.72
N ILE A 70 6.12 -15.31 9.09
CA ILE A 70 6.15 -16.60 9.77
C ILE A 70 7.24 -16.65 10.85
N LYS A 71 8.39 -16.02 10.58
CA LYS A 71 9.51 -15.92 11.52
C LYS A 71 9.51 -14.62 12.32
N TYR A 72 9.03 -13.53 11.71
CA TYR A 72 9.01 -12.20 12.29
C TYR A 72 7.59 -11.62 12.28
N PRO A 73 6.72 -11.98 13.24
CA PRO A 73 5.29 -11.67 13.20
C PRO A 73 4.92 -10.20 12.91
N PRO A 74 5.65 -9.18 13.40
CA PRO A 74 5.34 -7.79 13.07
C PRO A 74 5.37 -7.46 11.56
N LEU A 75 6.09 -8.24 10.73
CA LEU A 75 6.14 -8.04 9.29
C LEU A 75 4.81 -8.33 8.58
N PHE A 76 3.87 -9.01 9.24
CA PHE A 76 2.50 -9.11 8.72
C PHE A 76 1.87 -7.72 8.56
N TYR A 77 2.04 -6.84 9.57
CA TYR A 77 1.50 -5.48 9.55
C TYR A 77 2.23 -4.60 8.54
N TRP A 78 3.52 -4.85 8.33
CA TRP A 78 4.27 -4.23 7.23
C TRP A 78 3.67 -4.58 5.87
N ALA A 79 3.47 -5.87 5.60
CA ALA A 79 2.86 -6.34 4.36
C ALA A 79 1.43 -5.81 4.20
N LEU A 80 0.67 -5.70 5.29
CA LEU A 80 -0.68 -5.14 5.29
C LEU A 80 -0.67 -3.65 4.90
N GLY A 81 0.29 -2.87 5.40
CA GLY A 81 0.50 -1.48 5.01
C GLY A 81 0.83 -1.33 3.52
N MET A 82 1.78 -2.14 3.02
CA MET A 82 2.12 -2.19 1.59
C MET A 82 0.92 -2.57 0.72
N PHE A 83 0.08 -3.50 1.19
CA PHE A 83 -1.12 -3.91 0.47
C PHE A 83 -2.15 -2.79 0.39
N LEU A 84 -2.45 -2.13 1.52
CA LEU A 84 -3.34 -0.96 1.52
C LEU A 84 -2.84 0.13 0.57
N HIS A 85 -1.53 0.40 0.56
CA HIS A 85 -0.91 1.33 -0.39
C HIS A 85 -1.24 0.98 -1.83
N ASN A 86 -0.96 -0.26 -2.24
CA ASN A 86 -1.23 -0.71 -3.61
C ASN A 86 -2.72 -0.67 -3.95
N VAL A 87 -3.59 -1.03 -3.01
CA VAL A 87 -5.05 -0.92 -3.20
C VAL A 87 -5.43 0.53 -3.48
N MET A 88 -4.99 1.48 -2.65
CA MET A 88 -5.31 2.89 -2.88
C MET A 88 -4.75 3.40 -4.22
N ASP A 89 -3.57 2.93 -4.63
CA ASP A 89 -2.97 3.33 -5.89
C ASP A 89 -3.70 2.78 -7.12
N MET A 90 -4.31 1.60 -7.04
CA MET A 90 -5.17 1.08 -8.11
C MET A 90 -6.36 2.02 -8.41
N PHE A 91 -6.83 2.77 -7.41
CA PHE A 91 -7.92 3.74 -7.52
C PHE A 91 -7.45 5.20 -7.66
N SER A 92 -6.14 5.47 -7.69
CA SER A 92 -5.59 6.83 -7.80
C SER A 92 -5.19 7.21 -9.23
N GLY A 93 -5.58 6.40 -10.22
CA GLY A 93 -5.17 6.61 -11.60
C GLY A 93 -3.67 6.36 -11.85
N ALA A 94 -2.93 5.96 -10.82
CA ALA A 94 -1.52 5.64 -10.90
C ALA A 94 -1.33 4.20 -11.42
N PRO A 95 -0.32 3.92 -12.27
CA PRO A 95 -0.03 2.55 -12.67
C PRO A 95 0.52 1.74 -11.48
N VAL A 96 -0.01 0.54 -11.24
CA VAL A 96 0.54 -0.45 -10.30
C VAL A 96 1.05 -1.64 -11.11
N TYR A 97 2.24 -2.13 -10.79
CA TYR A 97 2.94 -3.15 -11.56
C TYR A 97 2.94 -4.48 -10.79
N LEU A 98 1.73 -4.98 -10.49
CA LEU A 98 1.52 -6.11 -9.58
C LEU A 98 2.35 -7.35 -9.94
N LEU A 99 2.55 -7.63 -11.24
CA LEU A 99 3.17 -8.87 -11.74
C LEU A 99 4.55 -8.68 -12.38
N TRP A 100 5.18 -7.51 -12.24
CA TRP A 100 6.54 -7.30 -12.76
C TRP A 100 7.55 -8.24 -12.05
N PRO A 101 8.61 -8.77 -12.70
CA PRO A 101 8.95 -8.71 -14.12
C PRO A 101 8.34 -9.85 -14.96
N ILE A 102 7.38 -10.61 -14.42
CA ILE A 102 6.82 -11.79 -15.11
C ILE A 102 6.00 -11.36 -16.36
N SER A 103 5.43 -10.14 -16.37
CA SER A 103 4.81 -9.57 -17.58
C SER A 103 5.85 -9.00 -18.55
N HIS A 104 5.67 -9.26 -19.86
CA HIS A 104 6.65 -8.91 -20.89
C HIS A 104 6.83 -7.40 -21.05
N GLU A 105 7.99 -6.95 -21.54
CA GLU A 105 8.25 -5.54 -21.87
C GLU A 105 7.30 -5.09 -22.99
N GLY A 106 6.35 -4.21 -22.65
CA GLY A 106 5.21 -3.81 -23.51
C GLY A 106 3.84 -4.23 -22.95
N GLU A 107 3.82 -5.27 -22.11
CA GLU A 107 2.67 -5.73 -21.30
C GLU A 107 2.75 -5.26 -19.85
N HIS A 108 3.53 -4.21 -19.58
CA HIS A 108 3.38 -3.43 -18.37
C HIS A 108 2.06 -2.63 -18.42
N ILE A 109 0.96 -3.34 -18.65
CA ILE A 109 -0.39 -2.86 -18.48
C ILE A 109 -0.48 -2.63 -16.98
N GLY A 110 -0.16 -1.41 -16.54
CA GLY A 110 -0.37 -1.03 -15.16
C GLY A 110 -1.81 -1.39 -14.82
N VAL A 111 -1.99 -2.32 -13.88
CA VAL A 111 -3.34 -2.62 -13.41
C VAL A 111 -3.69 -1.49 -12.47
N GLY A 112 -4.53 -0.58 -12.92
CA GLY A 112 -4.72 0.73 -12.31
C GLY A 112 -5.32 1.69 -13.34
N GLY A 113 -5.73 2.88 -12.93
CA GLY A 113 -6.48 3.77 -13.83
C GLY A 113 -8.00 3.72 -13.65
N TRP A 114 -8.50 2.86 -12.76
CA TRP A 114 -9.94 2.71 -12.47
C TRP A 114 -10.53 3.88 -11.68
N GLY A 115 -9.67 4.76 -11.16
CA GLY A 115 -10.10 5.89 -10.37
C GLY A 115 -9.49 7.21 -10.83
N VAL A 116 -9.40 8.15 -9.92
CA VAL A 116 -9.19 9.56 -10.27
C VAL A 116 -7.71 9.82 -10.54
N PRO A 117 -7.33 10.52 -11.63
CA PRO A 117 -5.92 10.87 -11.88
C PRO A 117 -5.22 11.46 -10.65
N ASN A 118 -3.99 11.03 -10.37
CA ASN A 118 -3.18 11.51 -9.23
C ASN A 118 -3.14 13.03 -9.08
N LYS A 119 -3.10 13.75 -10.21
CA LYS A 119 -3.04 15.22 -10.25
C LYS A 119 -4.38 15.91 -9.96
N SER A 120 -5.47 15.14 -9.88
CA SER A 120 -6.79 15.67 -9.57
C SER A 120 -6.91 16.06 -8.10
N ILE A 121 -7.72 17.08 -7.82
CA ILE A 121 -8.10 17.48 -6.46
C ILE A 121 -8.83 16.36 -5.71
N PHE A 122 -9.47 15.42 -6.42
CA PHE A 122 -10.21 14.32 -5.80
C PHE A 122 -9.33 13.12 -5.43
N SER A 123 -8.05 13.10 -5.80
CA SER A 123 -7.16 11.96 -5.52
C SER A 123 -6.95 11.75 -4.01
N PHE A 124 -6.82 12.84 -3.25
CA PHE A 124 -6.68 12.78 -1.79
C PHE A 124 -7.95 12.26 -1.10
N PRO A 125 -9.15 12.86 -1.26
CA PRO A 125 -10.36 12.38 -0.59
C PRO A 125 -10.72 10.95 -0.99
N VAL A 126 -10.52 10.55 -2.25
CA VAL A 126 -10.75 9.15 -2.69
C VAL A 126 -9.83 8.18 -1.95
N GLY A 127 -8.53 8.49 -1.84
CA GLY A 127 -7.59 7.67 -1.08
C GLY A 127 -8.00 7.50 0.39
N VAL A 128 -8.45 8.59 1.03
CA VAL A 128 -8.95 8.55 2.40
C VAL A 128 -10.19 7.67 2.52
N VAL A 129 -11.16 7.79 1.60
CA VAL A 129 -12.37 6.95 1.60
C VAL A 129 -12.01 5.47 1.50
N ILE A 130 -11.11 5.10 0.59
CA ILE A 130 -10.67 3.71 0.43
C ILE A 130 -9.99 3.21 1.70
N ALA A 131 -9.13 4.02 2.31
CA ALA A 131 -8.46 3.64 3.55
C ALA A 131 -9.43 3.47 4.71
N VAL A 132 -10.46 4.32 4.82
CA VAL A 132 -11.53 4.17 5.82
C VAL A 132 -12.26 2.86 5.60
N LEU A 133 -12.74 2.59 4.37
CA LEU A 133 -13.46 1.36 4.04
C LEU A 133 -12.61 0.11 4.35
N PHE A 134 -11.33 0.14 3.98
CA PHE A 134 -10.39 -0.95 4.26
C PHE A 134 -10.21 -1.16 5.76
N SER A 135 -10.01 -0.08 6.53
CA SER A 135 -9.82 -0.13 7.98
C SER A 135 -11.06 -0.61 8.71
N THR A 136 -12.25 -0.17 8.28
CA THR A 136 -13.54 -0.67 8.79
C THR A 136 -13.72 -2.15 8.49
N ALA A 137 -13.43 -2.60 7.26
CA ALA A 137 -13.50 -4.00 6.89
C ALA A 137 -12.55 -4.87 7.73
N TYR A 138 -11.35 -4.37 8.03
CA TYR A 138 -10.42 -5.04 8.94
C TYR A 138 -11.00 -5.21 10.35
N LEU A 139 -11.61 -4.16 10.91
CA LEU A 139 -12.23 -4.23 12.24
C LEU A 139 -13.42 -5.20 12.28
N VAL A 140 -14.25 -5.21 11.24
CA VAL A 140 -15.36 -6.17 11.10
C VAL A 140 -14.82 -7.60 11.02
N ALA A 141 -13.83 -7.84 10.16
CA ALA A 141 -13.23 -9.17 9.99
C ALA A 141 -12.54 -9.69 11.26
N THR A 142 -12.09 -8.79 12.15
CA THR A 142 -11.47 -9.13 13.42
C THR A 142 -12.46 -9.14 14.59
N GLY A 143 -13.75 -8.87 14.37
CA GLY A 143 -14.79 -8.93 15.39
C GLY A 143 -14.86 -7.72 16.33
N HIS A 144 -14.27 -6.59 15.95
CA HIS A 144 -14.20 -5.37 16.76
C HIS A 144 -15.23 -4.30 16.34
N LEU A 145 -15.99 -4.55 15.28
CA LEU A 145 -17.19 -3.81 14.90
C LEU A 145 -18.32 -4.81 14.62
N GLY A 146 -19.38 -4.73 15.42
CA GLY A 146 -20.62 -5.49 15.32
C GLY A 146 -21.81 -4.62 15.72
#